data_AF-A0A1B6ASM4-F1
#
_entry.id   AF-A0A1B6ASM4-F1
#
_cell.length_a   1.000
_cell.length_b   1.000
_cell.length_c   1.000
_cell.angle_alpha   90.00
_cell.angle_beta   90.00
_cell.angle_gamma   90.00
#
_symmetry.space_group_name_H-M   'P 1'
#
loop_
_entity.id
_entity.type
_entity.pdbx_description
1 polymer ?
#
loop_
_entity_poly.entity_id
_entity_poly.type
_entity_poly.pdbx_seq_one_letter_code
_entity_poly.pdbx_strand_id
1 'polypeptide(L)' 'MSGYQEKAVELPWPYIPRDLDPEPVKGCERCAALAAERSRARDQAEFGLAVIAGMKIQEHRKFGSHNDTPEPPG' A
#
# COMPACT_ATOMS: atom_id res chain seq x y z
N MET A 1 -21.43 22.93 8.22
CA MET A 1 -20.14 23.16 7.52
C MET A 1 -19.35 21.88 7.59
N SER A 2 -18.94 21.33 6.45
CA SER A 2 -18.20 20.07 6.37
C SER A 2 -16.82 20.29 6.99
N GLY A 3 -16.56 19.71 8.16
CA GLY A 3 -15.36 19.96 8.97
C GLY A 3 -14.09 19.29 8.47
N TYR A 4 -13.94 19.11 7.15
CA TYR A 4 -12.72 18.54 6.59
C TYR A 4 -11.66 19.63 6.42
N GLN A 5 -10.43 19.34 6.85
CA GLN A 5 -9.28 20.22 6.60
C GLN A 5 -9.04 20.34 5.08
N GLU A 6 -9.13 21.56 4.56
CA GLU A 6 -8.84 21.87 3.15
C GLU A 6 -7.35 21.83 2.80
N LYS A 7 -6.47 21.88 3.80
CA LYS A 7 -5.01 21.82 3.62
C LYS A 7 -4.50 20.40 3.81
N ALA A 8 -3.60 19.98 2.94
CA ALA A 8 -2.89 18.71 3.08
C ALA A 8 -2.24 18.63 4.48
N VAL A 9 -2.50 17.54 5.19
CA VAL A 9 -1.83 17.26 6.47
C VAL A 9 -0.38 16.93 6.16
N GLU A 10 0.55 17.76 6.64
CA GLU A 10 1.97 17.42 6.64
C GLU A 10 2.19 16.33 7.68
N LEU A 11 2.53 15.13 7.22
CA LEU A 11 2.87 14.04 8.11
C LEU A 11 4.26 14.27 8.71
N PRO A 12 4.42 14.12 10.03
CA PRO A 12 5.71 14.30 10.67
C PRO A 12 6.71 13.28 10.13
N TRP A 13 7.97 13.68 10.04
CA TRP A 13 9.08 12.76 9.78
C TRP A 13 9.00 11.59 10.79
N PRO A 14 9.15 10.31 10.37
CA PRO A 14 9.82 9.84 9.16
C PRO A 14 8.90 9.44 7.99
N TYR A 15 7.60 9.73 8.02
CA TYR A 15 6.67 9.25 6.98
C TYR A 15 6.93 9.97 5.65
N ILE A 16 7.66 9.33 4.74
CA ILE A 16 7.77 9.80 3.35
C ILE A 16 6.58 9.27 2.54
N PRO A 17 6.15 9.94 1.46
CA PRO A 17 5.03 9.48 0.63
C PRO A 17 5.15 8.02 0.16
N ARG A 18 6.38 7.52 0.02
CA ARG A 18 6.68 6.12 -0.34
C ARG A 18 6.32 5.11 0.76
N ASP A 19 6.27 5.54 2.02
CA ASP A 19 5.82 4.68 3.12
C ASP A 19 4.30 4.51 3.11
N LEU A 20 3.59 5.52 2.58
CA LEU A 20 2.13 5.55 2.52
C LEU A 20 1.60 4.92 1.23
N ASP A 21 2.34 5.09 0.14
CA ASP A 21 2.00 4.57 -1.17
C ASP A 21 3.22 3.98 -1.88
N PRO A 22 3.68 2.79 -1.47
CA PRO A 22 4.89 2.20 -2.02
C PRO A 22 4.72 1.89 -3.51
N GLU A 23 5.66 2.34 -4.34
CA GLU A 23 5.65 2.04 -5.77
C GLU A 23 6.08 0.59 -6.02
N PRO A 24 5.53 -0.08 -7.05
CA PRO A 24 5.93 -1.43 -7.42
C PRO A 24 7.43 -1.52 -7.78
N VAL A 25 8.08 -2.61 -7.38
CA VAL A 25 9.47 -2.91 -7.77
C VAL A 25 9.54 -3.08 -9.30
N LYS A 26 10.48 -2.39 -9.94
CA LYS A 26 10.64 -2.42 -11.40
C LYS A 26 10.90 -3.85 -11.88
N GLY A 27 10.08 -4.31 -12.83
CA GLY A 27 10.19 -5.65 -13.42
C GLY A 27 9.56 -6.78 -12.59
N CYS A 28 8.93 -6.47 -11.45
CA CYS A 28 8.20 -7.47 -10.68
C CYS A 28 6.71 -7.47 -11.03
N GLU A 29 6.24 -8.53 -11.70
CA GLU A 29 4.84 -8.70 -12.09
C GLU A 29 3.90 -8.76 -10.88
N ARG A 30 4.33 -9.41 -9.78
CA ARG A 30 3.56 -9.48 -8.53
C ARG A 30 3.37 -8.12 -7.89
N CYS A 31 4.42 -7.29 -7.82
CA CYS A 31 4.28 -5.89 -7.39
C CYS A 31 3.31 -5.11 -8.28
N ALA A 32 3.35 -5.30 -9.60
CA ALA A 32 2.45 -4.61 -10.53
C ALA A 32 0.98 -5.03 -10.31
N ALA A 33 0.73 -6.32 -10.10
CA ALA A 33 -0.60 -6.84 -9.76
C ALA A 33 -1.11 -6.27 -8.43
N LEU A 34 -0.27 -6.26 -7.39
CA LEU A 34 -0.62 -5.67 -6.08
C LEU A 34 -0.92 -4.17 -6.19
N ALA A 35 -0.21 -3.43 -7.05
CA ALA A 35 -0.49 -2.01 -7.28
C ALA A 35 -1.87 -1.81 -7.94
N ALA A 36 -2.25 -2.67 -8.89
CA ALA A 36 -3.57 -2.65 -9.51
C ALA A 36 -4.67 -3.05 -8.49
N GLU A 37 -4.44 -4.09 -7.68
CA GLU A 37 -5.35 -4.50 -6.60
C GLU A 37 -5.57 -3.37 -5.59
N ARG A 38 -4.50 -2.67 -5.19
CA ARG A 38 -4.56 -1.50 -4.31
C ARG A 38 -5.41 -0.38 -4.90
N SER A 39 -5.24 -0.07 -6.19
CA SER A 39 -6.05 0.95 -6.86
C SER A 39 -7.52 0.58 -6.83
N ARG A 40 -7.86 -0.65 -7.25
CA ARG A 40 -9.24 -1.15 -7.24
C ARG A 40 -9.87 -1.13 -5.85
N ALA A 41 -9.11 -1.53 -4.83
CA ALA A 41 -9.58 -1.51 -3.45
C ALA A 41 -9.85 -0.07 -2.97
N ARG A 42 -9.03 0.92 -3.34
CA ARG A 42 -9.30 2.34 -3.05
C ARG A 42 -10.57 2.82 -3.75
N ASP A 43 -10.75 2.46 -5.03
CA ASP A 43 -11.93 2.83 -5.82
C ASP A 43 -13.22 2.25 -5.22
N GLN A 44 -13.13 1.10 -4.55
CA GLN A 44 -14.24 0.42 -3.88
C GLN A 44 -14.39 0.79 -2.39
N ALA A 45 -13.58 1.73 -1.88
CA ALA A 45 -13.49 2.08 -0.46
C ALA A 45 -13.11 0.91 0.48
N GLU A 46 -12.49 -0.15 -0.05
CA GLU A 46 -11.94 -1.29 0.67
C GLU A 46 -10.52 -0.98 1.19
N PHE A 47 -10.38 0.07 2.00
CA PHE A 47 -9.07 0.61 2.39
C PHE A 47 -8.15 -0.38 3.11
N GLY A 48 -8.71 -1.35 3.85
CA GLY A 48 -7.92 -2.41 4.48
C GLY A 48 -7.17 -3.27 3.47
N LEU A 49 -7.83 -3.65 2.36
CA LEU A 49 -7.20 -4.42 1.29
C LEU A 49 -6.15 -3.58 0.55
N ALA A 50 -6.41 -2.28 0.36
CA ALA A 50 -5.45 -1.35 -0.22
C ALA A 50 -4.17 -1.24 0.63
N VAL A 51 -4.30 -1.21 1.96
CA VAL A 51 -3.17 -1.20 2.91
C VAL A 51 -2.37 -2.49 2.81
N ILE A 52 -3.04 -3.66 2.84
CA ILE A 52 -2.37 -4.96 2.74
C ILE A 52 -1.57 -5.07 1.42
N ALA A 53 -2.15 -4.65 0.30
CA ALA A 53 -1.47 -4.65 -0.98
C ALA A 53 -0.23 -3.73 -0.98
N GLY A 54 -0.34 -2.54 -0.36
CA GLY A 54 0.80 -1.64 -0.16
C GLY A 54 1.91 -2.28 0.70
N MET A 55 1.54 -2.91 1.82
CA MET A 55 2.50 -3.59 2.71
C MET A 55 3.29 -4.67 1.97
N LYS A 56 2.64 -5.48 1.13
CA LYS A 56 3.32 -6.51 0.33
C LYS A 56 4.28 -5.96 -0.72
N ILE A 57 4.01 -4.77 -1.26
CA ILE A 57 4.95 -4.07 -2.15
C ILE A 57 6.15 -3.56 -1.34
N GLN A 58 5.89 -2.93 -0.20
CA GLN A 58 6.95 -2.43 0.69
C GLN A 58 7.86 -3.57 1.19
N GLU A 59 7.26 -4.73 1.47
CA GLU A 59 7.99 -5.92 1.90
C GLU A 59 8.99 -6.38 0.85
N HIS A 60 8.58 -6.45 -0.43
CA HIS A 60 9.49 -6.76 -1.53
C HIS A 60 10.61 -5.72 -1.64
N ARG A 61 10.31 -4.42 -1.53
CA ARG A 61 11.36 -3.38 -1.54
C ARG A 61 12.37 -3.55 -0.41
N LYS A 62 11.92 -4.00 0.76
CA LYS A 62 12.76 -4.12 1.96
C LYS A 62 13.55 -5.43 2.00
N PHE A 63 12.96 -6.54 1.56
CA PHE A 63 13.50 -7.88 1.79
C PHE A 63 13.77 -8.67 0.50
N GLY A 64 13.39 -8.15 -0.67
CA GLY A 64 13.58 -8.87 -1.94
C GLY A 64 12.54 -9.98 -2.18
N SER A 65 11.51 -10.11 -1.34
CA SER A 65 10.44 -11.10 -1.49
C SER A 65 9.09 -10.57 -1.01
N HIS A 66 8.01 -11.20 -1.46
CA HIS A 66 6.65 -10.86 -1.07
C HIS A 66 6.12 -11.60 0.17
N ASN A 67 6.95 -12.49 0.76
CA ASN A 67 6.57 -13.43 1.83
C ASN A 67 5.09 -13.83 1.80
N ASP A 68 4.66 -14.43 0.68
CA ASP A 68 3.27 -14.88 0.48
C ASP A 68 2.90 -16.09 1.38
N THR A 69 3.52 -16.23 2.56
CA THR A 69 3.18 -17.25 3.54
C THR A 69 1.68 -17.19 3.81
N PRO A 70 0.91 -18.25 3.53
CA PRO A 70 -0.52 -18.26 3.79
C PRO A 70 -0.78 -18.00 5.27
N GLU A 71 -1.73 -17.12 5.61
CA GLU A 71 -2.23 -17.06 6.97
C GLU A 71 -2.81 -18.43 7.35
N PRO A 72 -2.49 -18.98 8.54
CA PRO A 72 -3.13 -20.21 9.00
C PRO A 72 -4.65 -19.96 9.11
N PRO A 73 -5.49 -20.94 8.76
CA PRO A 73 -6.93 -20.81 8.96
C PRO A 73 -7.19 -20.62 10.46
N GLY A 74 -7.80 -19.49 10.80
CA GLY A 74 -8.33 -19.20 12.13
C GLY A 74 -9.62 -19.94 12.44
#